data_AF-A0A8S3J092-F1
#
_entry.id   AF-A0A8S3J092-F1
#
_cell.length_a   1.000
_cell.length_b   1.000
_cell.length_c   1.000
_cell.angle_alpha   90.00
_cell.angle_beta   90.00
_cell.angle_gamma   90.00
#
_symmetry.space_group_name_H-M   'P 1'
#
loop_
_entity.id
_entity.type
_entity.pdbx_description
1 polymer ?
#
loop_
_entity_poly.entity_id
_entity_poly.type
_entity_poly.pdbx_seq_one_letter_code
_entity_poly.pdbx_strand_id
1 'polypeptide(L)'
;MFPVSAPSSSEWLCSNDVLSWKFPTSIGSYTLLGRSRAADATSLYIPELDMLLDCGCLVTAARPLYIFISHAHSDHCLDITRLLSRARPPQVFLPKSAVESMRDFIEKCGILRAAGRTDSEPQKRTPNCELIGVEPDDLLPFRKTMKVRVFDMDHSVPCRGYGFYECRQKLKNEYEHLTSKEIIDMRRADKD
;
A
#
# COMPACT_ATOMS: atom_id res chain seq x y z
N MET A 1 -13.34 -8.26 36.26
CA MET A 1 -12.31 -7.23 36.49
C MET A 1 -11.35 -7.32 35.31
N PHE A 2 -11.50 -6.44 34.31
CA PHE A 2 -10.62 -6.42 33.14
C PHE A 2 -9.33 -5.68 33.53
N PRO A 3 -8.14 -6.15 33.13
CA PRO A 3 -6.90 -5.48 33.46
C PRO A 3 -6.85 -4.08 32.83
N VAL A 4 -6.36 -3.12 33.62
CA VAL A 4 -6.43 -1.66 33.41
C VAL A 4 -5.17 -1.11 32.71
N SER A 5 -4.27 -1.97 32.23
CA SER A 5 -3.11 -1.55 31.45
C SER A 5 -3.40 -1.69 29.96
N ALA A 6 -3.40 -0.58 29.22
CA ALA A 6 -3.36 -0.63 27.76
C ALA A 6 -2.10 -1.42 27.35
N PRO A 7 -2.26 -2.58 26.68
CA PRO A 7 -1.12 -3.35 26.21
C PRO A 7 -0.23 -2.50 25.31
N SER A 8 1.08 -2.77 25.37
CA SER A 8 2.01 -2.20 24.39
C SER A 8 1.50 -2.54 22.98
N SER A 9 1.71 -1.67 21.99
CA SER A 9 1.18 -1.86 20.62
C SER A 9 1.55 -3.20 19.96
N SER A 10 2.50 -3.94 20.54
CA SER A 10 2.88 -5.32 20.17
C SER A 10 1.97 -6.42 20.71
N GLU A 11 1.28 -6.25 21.84
CA GLU A 11 0.50 -7.33 22.48
C GLU A 11 -0.88 -7.55 21.85
N TRP A 12 -1.43 -6.54 21.14
CA TRP A 12 -2.68 -6.71 20.38
C TRP A 12 -2.49 -7.26 18.97
N LEU A 13 -1.24 -7.33 18.49
CA LEU A 13 -0.90 -8.03 17.26
C LEU A 13 -0.80 -9.52 17.60
N CYS A 14 -1.93 -10.17 17.84
CA CYS A 14 -2.02 -11.61 17.96
C CYS A 14 -1.60 -12.29 16.64
N SER A 15 -0.30 -12.48 16.43
CA SER A 15 0.24 -13.77 16.02
C SER A 15 1.73 -13.80 16.34
N ASN A 16 2.21 -14.93 16.87
CA ASN A 16 3.64 -15.24 16.97
C ASN A 16 4.32 -15.35 15.58
N ASP A 17 3.64 -14.96 14.49
CA ASP A 17 3.97 -15.25 13.10
C ASP A 17 4.19 -13.99 12.24
N VAL A 18 4.17 -12.77 12.82
CA VAL A 18 4.57 -11.56 12.07
C VAL A 18 6.09 -11.49 12.06
N LEU A 19 6.66 -11.73 10.89
CA LEU A 19 8.10 -11.66 10.65
C LEU A 19 8.53 -10.23 10.38
N SER A 20 9.77 -9.92 10.75
CA SER A 20 10.42 -8.64 10.45
C SER A 20 11.71 -8.89 9.69
N TRP A 21 11.88 -8.20 8.56
CA TRP A 21 13.09 -8.26 7.76
C TRP A 21 13.55 -6.86 7.35
N LYS A 22 14.86 -6.65 7.30
CA LYS A 22 15.47 -5.39 6.87
C LYS A 22 16.06 -5.55 5.47
N PHE A 23 15.69 -4.65 4.58
CA PHE A 23 16.20 -4.60 3.23
C PHE A 23 17.69 -4.27 3.24
N PRO A 24 18.49 -4.78 2.28
CA PRO A 24 19.85 -4.32 2.05
C PRO A 24 19.92 -2.81 1.82
N THR A 25 21.04 -2.20 2.23
CA THR A 25 21.29 -0.76 2.07
C THR A 25 21.28 -0.30 0.60
N SER A 26 21.65 -1.18 -0.33
CA SER A 26 21.63 -0.93 -1.76
C SER A 26 20.23 -0.63 -2.32
N ILE A 27 19.16 -1.01 -1.61
CA ILE A 27 17.77 -0.83 -2.04
C ILE A 27 16.90 -0.09 -1.01
N GLY A 28 17.51 0.68 -0.09
CA GLY A 28 16.81 1.67 0.74
C GLY A 28 16.67 1.36 2.24
N SER A 29 17.20 0.24 2.73
CA SER A 29 17.20 -0.11 4.17
C SER A 29 15.82 -0.16 4.86
N TYR A 30 14.75 -0.37 4.08
CA TYR A 30 13.38 -0.44 4.56
C TYR A 30 13.12 -1.64 5.48
N THR A 31 12.08 -1.54 6.31
CA THR A 31 11.57 -2.66 7.11
C THR A 31 10.40 -3.31 6.40
N LEU A 32 10.40 -4.64 6.32
CA LEU A 32 9.27 -5.43 5.90
C LEU A 32 8.73 -6.19 7.09
N LEU A 33 7.51 -5.88 7.48
CA LEU A 33 6.78 -6.57 8.54
C LEU A 33 5.67 -7.37 7.89
N GLY A 34 5.54 -8.67 8.15
CA GLY A 34 4.47 -9.39 7.49
C GLY A 34 4.33 -10.86 7.82
N ARG A 35 3.25 -11.42 7.25
CA ARG A 35 2.88 -12.82 7.28
C ARG A 35 2.48 -13.21 5.86
N SER A 36 2.87 -14.39 5.45
CA SER A 36 2.49 -14.96 4.16
C SER A 36 2.37 -16.47 4.30
N ARG A 37 1.15 -16.97 4.39
CA ARG A 37 0.84 -18.41 4.37
C ARG A 37 -0.18 -18.65 3.27
N ALA A 38 0.18 -19.52 2.33
CA ALA A 38 -0.64 -19.81 1.15
C ALA A 38 -2.06 -20.22 1.54
N ALA A 39 -3.07 -19.64 0.86
CA ALA A 39 -4.49 -19.87 1.06
C ALA A 39 -5.02 -19.54 2.48
N ASP A 40 -4.20 -18.90 3.33
CA ASP A 40 -4.57 -18.49 4.67
C ASP A 40 -4.62 -16.97 4.76
N ALA A 41 -3.44 -16.34 4.66
CA ALA A 41 -3.33 -14.88 4.64
C ALA A 41 -1.95 -14.42 4.19
N THR A 42 -1.95 -13.35 3.40
CA THR A 42 -0.77 -12.58 3.01
C THR A 42 -0.99 -11.10 3.30
N SER A 43 -0.06 -10.51 4.06
CA SER A 43 0.04 -9.06 4.28
C SER A 43 1.49 -8.69 4.57
N LEU A 44 2.03 -7.73 3.82
CA LEU A 44 3.40 -7.25 3.98
C LEU A 44 3.42 -5.72 4.08
N TYR A 45 3.80 -5.20 5.24
CA TYR A 45 3.83 -3.77 5.57
C TYR A 45 5.25 -3.20 5.52
N ILE A 46 5.40 -2.05 4.88
CA ILE A 46 6.63 -1.26 4.83
C ILE A 46 6.38 0.11 5.49
N PRO A 47 6.71 0.28 6.78
CA PRO A 47 6.42 1.50 7.54
C PRO A 47 7.00 2.77 6.93
N GLU A 48 8.25 2.71 6.46
CA GLU A 48 8.97 3.87 5.90
C GLU A 48 8.31 4.40 4.61
N LEU A 49 7.56 3.53 3.93
CA LEU A 49 6.79 3.87 2.73
C LEU A 49 5.30 4.08 3.01
N ASP A 50 4.86 3.89 4.26
CA ASP A 50 3.45 3.91 4.67
C ASP A 50 2.57 3.06 3.75
N MET A 51 3.12 1.89 3.40
CA MET A 51 2.64 1.05 2.32
C MET A 51 2.38 -0.37 2.80
N LEU A 52 1.27 -0.94 2.37
CA LEU A 52 0.91 -2.32 2.60
C LEU A 52 0.73 -3.04 1.27
N LEU A 53 1.37 -4.19 1.11
CA LEU A 53 1.18 -5.12 0.00
C LEU A 53 0.28 -6.25 0.50
N ASP A 54 -0.90 -6.36 -0.09
CA ASP A 54 -2.00 -7.22 0.35
C ASP A 54 -2.46 -6.98 1.81
N CYS A 55 -3.68 -7.38 2.10
CA CYS A 55 -4.31 -7.18 3.41
C CYS A 55 -5.20 -8.38 3.79
N GLY A 56 -4.65 -9.58 3.66
CA GLY A 56 -5.32 -10.81 4.10
C GLY A 56 -5.40 -10.96 5.62
N CYS A 57 -4.47 -10.35 6.34
CA CYS A 57 -4.44 -10.31 7.80
C CYS A 57 -3.88 -8.98 8.35
N LEU A 58 -4.14 -8.67 9.62
CA LEU A 58 -3.48 -7.55 10.29
C LEU A 58 -2.04 -7.89 10.73
N VAL A 59 -1.07 -7.16 10.18
CA VAL A 59 0.36 -7.24 10.56
C VAL A 59 0.88 -5.93 11.19
N THR A 60 0.01 -4.94 11.32
CA THR A 60 0.32 -3.62 11.89
C THR A 60 -0.92 -3.03 12.54
N ALA A 61 -0.73 -2.25 13.61
CA ALA A 61 -1.77 -1.41 14.20
C ALA A 61 -1.92 -0.07 13.46
N ALA A 62 -0.99 0.26 12.56
CA ALA A 62 -1.06 1.45 11.74
C ALA A 62 -2.20 1.35 10.71
N ARG A 63 -2.58 2.51 10.15
CA ARG A 63 -3.49 2.62 9.01
C ARG A 63 -2.72 3.19 7.82
N PRO A 64 -2.14 2.32 6.97
CA PRO A 64 -1.29 2.72 5.85
C PRO A 64 -2.05 3.60 4.86
N LEU A 65 -1.43 4.64 4.29
CA LEU A 65 -2.06 5.44 3.23
C LEU A 65 -2.16 4.71 1.90
N TYR A 66 -1.24 3.78 1.64
CA TYR A 66 -1.14 3.14 0.34
C TYR A 66 -1.26 1.64 0.53
N ILE A 67 -2.27 1.05 -0.11
CA ILE A 67 -2.52 -0.39 -0.05
C ILE A 67 -2.52 -0.90 -1.49
N PHE A 68 -1.65 -1.85 -1.80
CA PHE A 68 -1.55 -2.46 -3.12
C PHE A 68 -1.96 -3.93 -3.00
N ILE A 69 -3.12 -4.26 -3.57
CA ILE A 69 -3.69 -5.60 -3.59
C ILE A 69 -3.28 -6.25 -4.90
N SER A 70 -2.59 -7.38 -4.81
CA SER A 70 -2.14 -8.16 -5.97
C SER A 70 -3.32 -8.77 -6.72
N HIS A 71 -4.23 -9.42 -5.99
CA HIS A 71 -5.45 -10.01 -6.52
C HIS A 71 -6.53 -10.14 -5.44
N ALA A 72 -7.77 -10.42 -5.87
CA ALA A 72 -8.95 -10.34 -5.00
C ALA A 72 -9.37 -11.68 -4.35
N HIS A 73 -8.43 -12.60 -4.13
CA HIS A 73 -8.71 -13.73 -3.23
C HIS A 73 -8.76 -13.23 -1.78
N SER A 74 -9.57 -13.88 -0.95
CA SER A 74 -9.81 -13.44 0.43
C SER A 74 -8.55 -13.42 1.28
N ASP A 75 -7.64 -14.38 1.08
CA ASP A 75 -6.34 -14.43 1.77
C ASP A 75 -5.40 -13.27 1.38
N HIS A 76 -5.78 -12.40 0.45
CA HIS A 76 -5.04 -11.19 0.08
C HIS A 76 -5.80 -9.87 0.36
N CYS A 77 -7.08 -9.91 0.70
CA CYS A 77 -7.86 -8.67 0.86
C CYS A 77 -8.96 -8.64 1.93
N LEU A 78 -9.16 -9.73 2.68
CA LEU A 78 -10.28 -9.86 3.62
C LEU A 78 -10.28 -8.79 4.73
N ASP A 79 -9.11 -8.38 5.22
CA ASP A 79 -8.97 -7.48 6.36
C ASP A 79 -8.97 -5.98 5.98
N ILE A 80 -9.18 -5.65 4.69
CA ILE A 80 -9.19 -4.27 4.18
C ILE A 80 -10.05 -3.32 5.03
N THR A 81 -11.23 -3.78 5.46
CA THR A 81 -12.21 -2.95 6.20
C THR A 81 -11.74 -2.50 7.58
N ARG A 82 -10.72 -3.16 8.13
CA ARG A 82 -10.07 -2.84 9.41
C ARG A 82 -9.01 -1.75 9.25
N LEU A 83 -8.49 -1.55 8.04
CA LEU A 83 -7.44 -0.59 7.72
C LEU A 83 -8.01 0.78 7.28
N LEU A 84 -9.27 0.83 6.86
CA LEU A 84 -9.92 2.06 6.38
C LEU A 84 -10.09 3.11 7.48
N SER A 85 -9.91 4.38 7.13
CA SER A 85 -9.95 5.51 8.06
C SER A 85 -10.61 6.74 7.46
N ARG A 86 -11.54 7.37 8.20
CA ARG A 86 -12.11 8.66 7.79
C ARG A 86 -11.12 9.81 7.91
N ALA A 87 -10.31 9.80 8.98
CA ALA A 87 -9.33 10.86 9.23
C ALA A 87 -8.16 10.83 8.25
N ARG A 88 -7.85 9.64 7.71
CA ARG A 88 -6.74 9.41 6.79
C ARG A 88 -7.12 8.33 5.77
N PRO A 89 -8.00 8.65 4.81
CA PRO A 89 -8.48 7.68 3.83
C PRO A 89 -7.33 7.13 2.99
N PRO A 90 -7.14 5.80 2.92
CA PRO A 90 -6.09 5.22 2.09
C PRO A 90 -6.47 5.22 0.61
N GLN A 91 -5.46 5.23 -0.24
CA GLN A 91 -5.54 4.82 -1.64
C GLN A 91 -5.30 3.32 -1.74
N VAL A 92 -6.26 2.61 -2.32
CA VAL A 92 -6.25 1.16 -2.46
C VAL A 92 -6.17 0.83 -3.94
N PHE A 93 -5.01 0.36 -4.38
CA PHE A 93 -4.74 -0.08 -5.74
C PHE A 93 -5.04 -1.57 -5.84
N LEU A 94 -5.83 -1.96 -6.83
CA LEU A 94 -6.25 -3.35 -7.04
C LEU A 94 -6.58 -3.60 -8.51
N PRO A 95 -6.62 -4.85 -8.99
CA PRO A 95 -7.02 -5.13 -10.37
C PRO A 95 -8.34 -4.43 -10.71
N LYS A 96 -8.39 -3.71 -11.84
CA LYS A 96 -9.56 -2.92 -12.24
C LYS A 96 -10.87 -3.72 -12.25
N SER A 97 -10.81 -4.99 -12.61
CA SER A 97 -11.95 -5.91 -12.60
C SER A 97 -12.51 -6.19 -11.20
N ALA A 98 -11.73 -6.00 -10.14
CA ALA A 98 -12.12 -6.27 -8.75
C ALA A 98 -12.66 -5.04 -8.00
N VAL A 99 -12.60 -3.85 -8.60
CA VAL A 99 -12.99 -2.58 -7.94
C VAL A 99 -14.43 -2.61 -7.45
N GLU A 100 -15.36 -3.09 -8.27
CA GLU A 100 -16.78 -3.13 -7.89
C GLU A 100 -17.04 -4.14 -6.77
N SER A 101 -16.51 -5.35 -6.90
CA SER A 101 -16.65 -6.38 -5.86
C SER A 101 -16.04 -5.96 -4.53
N MET A 102 -14.91 -5.24 -4.57
CA MET A 102 -14.30 -4.66 -3.36
C MET A 102 -15.17 -3.57 -2.75
N ARG A 103 -15.76 -2.68 -3.57
CA ARG A 103 -16.69 -1.65 -3.11
C ARG A 103 -17.90 -2.28 -2.42
N ASP A 104 -18.50 -3.27 -3.06
CA ASP A 104 -19.64 -4.03 -2.51
C ASP A 104 -19.28 -4.69 -1.18
N PHE A 105 -18.13 -5.37 -1.11
CA PHE A 105 -17.64 -6.00 0.12
C PHE A 105 -17.51 -4.99 1.27
N ILE A 106 -16.84 -3.85 1.03
CA ILE A 106 -16.69 -2.79 2.02
C ILE A 106 -18.05 -2.25 2.46
N GLU A 107 -18.98 -2.04 1.54
CA GLU A 107 -20.33 -1.55 1.83
C GLU A 107 -21.09 -2.54 2.73
N LYS A 108 -21.09 -3.84 2.39
CA LYS A 108 -21.78 -4.88 3.19
C LYS A 108 -21.18 -5.01 4.58
N CYS A 109 -19.85 -4.96 4.72
CA CYS A 109 -19.21 -4.88 6.04
C CYS A 109 -19.62 -3.63 6.81
N GLY A 110 -19.81 -2.50 6.13
CA GLY A 110 -20.36 -1.27 6.71
C GLY A 110 -21.76 -1.45 7.31
N ILE A 111 -22.65 -2.14 6.58
CA ILE A 111 -24.01 -2.47 7.05
C ILE A 111 -23.96 -3.37 8.31
N LEU A 112 -23.11 -4.40 8.29
CA LEU A 112 -22.93 -5.28 9.46
C LEU A 112 -22.39 -4.51 10.68
N ARG A 113 -21.44 -3.59 10.46
CA ARG A 113 -20.93 -2.70 11.53
C ARG A 113 -22.02 -1.80 12.10
N ALA A 114 -23.00 -1.41 11.30
CA ALA A 114 -24.18 -0.67 11.74
C ALA A 114 -25.27 -1.56 12.36
N ALA A 115 -24.96 -2.84 12.67
CA ALA A 115 -25.89 -3.84 13.18
C ALA A 115 -27.09 -4.08 12.24
N GLY A 116 -26.83 -4.10 10.93
CA GLY A 116 -27.87 -4.30 9.92
C GLY A 116 -28.71 -3.06 9.62
N ARG A 117 -28.45 -1.93 10.30
CA ARG A 117 -29.14 -0.68 9.99
C ARG A 117 -28.66 -0.15 8.65
N THR A 118 -29.59 -0.05 7.73
CA THR A 118 -29.41 0.61 6.45
C THR A 118 -30.08 1.98 6.55
N ASP A 119 -29.30 3.04 6.73
CA ASP A 119 -29.83 4.40 6.57
C ASP A 119 -30.49 4.50 5.19
N SER A 120 -31.63 5.20 5.09
CA SER A 120 -32.42 5.36 3.87
C SER A 120 -31.72 6.16 2.77
N GLU A 121 -30.52 6.69 3.02
CA GLU A 121 -29.70 7.40 2.04
C GLU A 121 -28.45 6.59 1.63
N PRO A 122 -28.48 5.91 0.46
CA PRO A 122 -27.36 5.14 -0.06
C PRO A 122 -26.08 5.97 -0.29
N GLN A 123 -26.23 7.25 -0.62
CA GLN A 123 -25.13 8.15 -1.00
C GLN A 123 -24.14 8.46 0.13
N LYS A 124 -24.47 8.19 1.40
CA LYS A 124 -23.56 8.37 2.55
C LYS A 124 -22.64 7.16 2.82
N ARG A 125 -22.72 6.11 2.01
CA ARG A 125 -21.94 4.86 2.21
C ARG A 125 -20.72 4.74 1.31
N THR A 126 -20.13 5.87 0.93
CA THR A 126 -18.84 5.83 0.23
C THR A 126 -17.78 5.17 1.12
N PRO A 127 -16.97 4.25 0.57
CA PRO A 127 -15.83 3.69 1.30
C PRO A 127 -14.97 4.82 1.87
N ASN A 128 -14.48 4.66 3.11
CA ASN A 128 -13.53 5.61 3.70
C ASN A 128 -12.11 5.39 3.12
N CYS A 129 -12.02 5.30 1.80
CA CYS A 129 -10.83 5.05 0.99
C CYS A 129 -11.13 5.38 -0.47
N GLU A 130 -10.07 5.59 -1.25
CA GLU A 130 -10.12 5.68 -2.70
C GLU A 130 -9.77 4.30 -3.29
N LEU A 131 -10.68 3.71 -4.08
CA LEU A 131 -10.42 2.47 -4.80
C LEU A 131 -9.93 2.81 -6.22
N ILE A 132 -8.70 2.42 -6.54
CA ILE A 132 -8.01 2.74 -7.79
C ILE A 132 -7.78 1.43 -8.56
N GLY A 133 -8.59 1.23 -9.60
CA GLY A 133 -8.45 0.08 -10.49
C GLY A 133 -7.23 0.23 -11.40
N VAL A 134 -6.29 -0.71 -11.31
CA VAL A 134 -5.08 -0.72 -12.15
C VAL A 134 -5.16 -1.75 -13.27
N GLU A 135 -4.53 -1.42 -14.40
CA GLU A 135 -4.32 -2.26 -15.57
C GLU A 135 -2.83 -2.58 -15.73
N PRO A 136 -2.47 -3.65 -16.47
CA PRO A 136 -1.09 -3.92 -16.81
C PRO A 136 -0.43 -2.70 -17.48
N ASP A 137 0.87 -2.53 -17.24
CA ASP A 137 1.71 -1.45 -17.76
C ASP A 137 1.40 -0.04 -17.23
N ASP A 138 0.41 0.10 -16.34
CA ASP A 138 0.17 1.36 -15.63
C ASP A 138 1.44 1.85 -14.93
N LEU A 139 1.63 3.17 -14.99
CA LEU A 139 2.71 3.86 -14.31
C LEU A 139 2.19 4.90 -13.32
N LEU A 140 2.18 4.53 -12.05
CA LEU A 140 1.56 5.29 -10.99
C LEU A 140 2.59 6.21 -10.31
N PRO A 141 2.28 7.50 -10.09
CA PRO A 141 3.03 8.31 -9.13
C PRO A 141 2.79 7.78 -7.72
N PHE A 142 3.83 7.68 -6.90
CA PHE A 142 3.70 7.18 -5.52
C PHE A 142 4.30 8.12 -4.48
N ARG A 143 5.52 8.59 -4.73
CA ARG A 143 6.17 9.63 -3.94
C ARG A 143 6.87 10.61 -4.88
N LYS A 144 7.38 11.71 -4.33
CA LYS A 144 8.06 12.76 -5.11
C LYS A 144 9.10 12.21 -6.09
N THR A 145 9.85 11.19 -5.68
CA THR A 145 10.88 10.54 -6.50
C THR A 145 10.57 9.10 -6.87
N MET A 146 9.43 8.54 -6.43
CA MET A 146 9.12 7.12 -6.65
C MET A 146 7.91 6.92 -7.54
N LYS A 147 7.99 5.87 -8.37
CA LYS A 147 6.91 5.41 -9.23
C LYS A 147 6.65 3.92 -8.99
N VAL A 148 5.45 3.48 -9.37
CA VAL A 148 5.05 2.07 -9.38
C VAL A 148 4.71 1.68 -10.80
N ARG A 149 5.37 0.63 -11.30
CA ARG A 149 4.96 -0.04 -12.54
C ARG A 149 4.08 -1.23 -12.19
N VAL A 150 2.96 -1.36 -12.86
CA VAL A 150 2.05 -2.50 -12.73
C VAL A 150 2.37 -3.55 -13.80
N PHE A 151 2.47 -4.81 -13.38
CA PHE A 151 2.74 -5.94 -14.25
C PHE A 151 1.54 -6.88 -14.29
N ASP A 152 1.31 -7.50 -15.44
CA ASP A 152 0.42 -8.65 -15.56
C ASP A 152 1.09 -9.89 -14.97
N MET A 153 0.35 -10.67 -14.19
CA MET A 153 0.85 -11.87 -13.52
C MET A 153 -0.04 -13.06 -13.85
N ASP A 154 0.59 -14.22 -14.09
CA ASP A 154 -0.13 -15.47 -14.33
C ASP A 154 -0.72 -16.00 -13.01
N HIS A 155 -2.05 -16.11 -12.96
CA HIS A 155 -2.82 -16.61 -11.82
C HIS A 155 -4.24 -16.98 -12.25
N SER A 156 -4.98 -17.68 -11.38
CA SER A 156 -6.36 -18.12 -11.67
C SER A 156 -7.39 -16.99 -11.78
N VAL A 157 -7.06 -15.80 -11.30
CA VAL A 157 -7.88 -14.57 -11.36
C VAL A 157 -6.98 -13.41 -11.78
N PRO A 158 -7.54 -12.26 -12.23
CA PRO A 158 -6.75 -11.08 -12.54
C PRO A 158 -5.80 -10.72 -11.38
N CYS A 159 -4.50 -10.77 -11.67
CA CYS A 159 -3.43 -10.61 -10.70
C CYS A 159 -2.41 -9.59 -11.20
N ARG A 160 -1.94 -8.75 -10.28
CA ARG A 160 -1.05 -7.62 -10.60
C ARG A 160 0.19 -7.68 -9.75
N GLY A 161 1.34 -7.54 -10.41
CA GLY A 161 2.63 -7.33 -9.76
C GLY A 161 2.91 -5.83 -9.66
N TYR A 162 3.56 -5.40 -8.58
CA TYR A 162 3.91 -4.00 -8.37
C TYR A 162 5.43 -3.84 -8.24
N GLY A 163 6.04 -3.14 -9.18
CA GLY A 163 7.46 -2.79 -9.14
C GLY A 163 7.65 -1.35 -8.69
N PHE A 164 8.27 -1.17 -7.54
CA PHE A 164 8.57 0.14 -6.95
C PHE A 164 9.98 0.55 -7.31
N TYR A 165 10.14 1.77 -7.82
CA TYR A 165 11.46 2.28 -8.16
C TYR A 165 11.60 3.78 -7.92
N GLU A 166 12.82 4.19 -7.60
CA GLU A 166 13.18 5.58 -7.40
C GLU A 166 13.81 6.17 -8.66
N CYS A 167 13.26 7.27 -9.15
CA CYS A 167 13.84 8.09 -10.20
C CYS A 167 14.92 8.98 -9.60
N ARG A 168 16.18 8.67 -9.88
CA ARG A 168 17.34 9.49 -9.50
C ARG A 168 17.90 10.21 -10.73
N GLN A 169 18.20 11.50 -10.58
CA GLN A 169 19.02 12.19 -11.57
C GLN A 169 20.48 11.83 -11.31
N LYS A 170 21.15 11.32 -12.34
CA LYS A 170 22.60 11.14 -12.34
C LYS A 170 23.22 12.20 -13.24
N LEU A 171 24.39 12.66 -12.86
CA LEU A 171 25.22 13.48 -13.72
C LEU A 171 25.52 12.67 -14.99
N LYS A 172 25.40 13.29 -16.15
CA LYS A 172 25.81 12.62 -17.40
C LYS A 172 27.34 12.51 -17.40
N ASN A 173 27.86 11.46 -18.03
CA ASN A 173 29.29 11.20 -18.13
C ASN A 173 30.07 12.41 -18.71
N GLU A 174 29.47 13.13 -19.65
CA GLU A 174 30.04 14.33 -20.28
C GLU A 174 30.28 15.49 -19.30
N TYR A 175 29.74 15.44 -18.08
CA TYR A 175 29.93 16.47 -17.05
C TYR A 175 30.71 15.97 -15.82
N GLU A 176 31.15 14.70 -15.78
CA GLU A 176 31.87 14.15 -14.62
C GLU A 176 33.22 14.82 -14.34
N HIS A 177 33.84 15.39 -15.37
CA HIS A 177 35.12 16.12 -15.25
C HIS A 177 34.94 17.55 -14.72
N LEU A 178 33.71 18.05 -14.65
CA LEU A 178 33.41 19.40 -14.19
C LEU A 178 33.26 19.43 -12.67
N THR A 179 33.75 20.50 -12.07
CA THR A 179 33.58 20.79 -10.65
C THR A 179 32.12 21.15 -10.34
N SER A 180 31.71 20.97 -9.08
CA SER A 180 30.37 21.37 -8.62
C SER A 180 30.05 22.84 -8.94
N LYS A 181 31.06 23.73 -8.92
CA LYS A 181 30.88 25.14 -9.24
C LYS A 181 30.55 25.33 -10.74
N GLU A 182 31.30 24.70 -11.62
CA GLU A 182 31.06 24.75 -13.08
C GLU A 182 29.68 24.18 -13.44
N ILE A 183 29.26 23.09 -12.79
CA ILE A 183 27.92 22.51 -12.99
C ILE A 183 26.81 23.48 -12.55
N ILE A 184 27.00 24.18 -11.43
CA ILE A 184 26.03 25.18 -10.93
C ILE A 184 25.97 26.38 -11.86
N ASP A 185 27.12 26.89 -12.30
CA ASP A 185 27.21 28.07 -13.16
C ASP A 185 26.58 27.79 -14.53
N MET A 186 26.81 26.60 -15.12
CA MET A 186 26.10 26.16 -16.33
C MET A 186 24.58 26.05 -16.11
N ARG A 187 24.12 25.47 -14.99
CA ARG A 187 22.68 25.37 -14.68
C ARG A 187 21.99 26.71 -14.50
N ARG A 188 22.73 27.75 -14.11
CA ARG A 188 22.20 29.12 -13.97
C ARG A 188 22.15 29.82 -15.33
N ALA A 189 23.19 29.65 -16.15
CA ALA A 189 23.23 30.20 -17.51
C ALA A 189 22.17 29.58 -18.45
N ASP A 190 21.78 28.32 -18.23
CA ASP A 190 20.76 27.61 -19.02
C ASP A 190 19.30 27.95 -18.61
N LYS A 191 19.13 28.79 -17.58
CA LYS A 191 17.81 29.24 -17.07
C LYS A 191 17.45 30.68 -17.45
N ASP A 192 18.36 31.39 -18.11
CA ASP A 192 18.13 32.69 -18.77
C ASP A 192 17.91 32.48 -20.28
#